data_AF-A0A0B1TL12-F1
#
_entry.id   AF-A0A0B1TL12-F1
#
_cell.length_a   1.000
_cell.length_b   1.000
_cell.length_c   1.000
_cell.angle_alpha   90.00
_cell.angle_beta   90.00
_cell.angle_gamma   90.00
#
_symmetry.space_group_name_H-M   'P 1'
#
loop_
_entity.id
_entity.type
_entity.pdbx_description
1 polymer ?
#
loop_
_entity_poly.entity_id
_entity_poly.type
_entity_poly.pdbx_seq_one_letter_code
_entity_poly.pdbx_strand_id
1 'polypeptide(L)'
;MQRVFRGRLFRLQRYLLSHFYFASSNPLNILIWPIPVIEIYWNLFQVRELLFEMINSETILIGHALENDLKALRIVHDNIIDTSVLFSRSSAEGRRFKRSLKSLAREKLDMEIQSEAGGHDSGEDAWAAMRLVLRALKSPLP
;
A
#
# COMPACT_ATOMS: atom_id res chain seq x y z
N MET A 1 17.68 13.45 -3.98
CA MET A 1 17.01 13.04 -2.72
C MET A 1 16.43 11.63 -2.88
N GLN A 2 17.28 10.61 -2.99
CA GLN A 2 16.96 9.27 -3.55
C GLN A 2 16.99 8.12 -2.51
N ARG A 3 16.82 8.37 -1.22
CA ARG A 3 17.16 7.37 -0.19
C ARG A 3 16.01 6.64 0.53
N VAL A 4 14.74 6.89 0.21
CA VAL A 4 13.60 6.35 1.00
C VAL A 4 12.76 5.29 0.26
N PHE A 5 12.92 5.10 -1.05
CA PHE A 5 12.07 4.17 -1.83
C PHE A 5 12.51 2.69 -1.86
N ARG A 6 13.57 2.31 -1.13
CA ARG A 6 14.17 0.96 -1.23
C ARG A 6 13.42 -0.16 -0.49
N GLY A 7 12.54 0.14 0.47
CA GLY A 7 11.96 -0.90 1.35
C GLY A 7 10.59 -1.44 0.95
N ARG A 8 9.73 -0.62 0.33
CA ARG A 8 8.28 -0.90 0.23
C ARG A 8 7.83 -1.65 -1.03
N LEU A 9 8.71 -1.80 -2.03
CA LEU A 9 8.37 -2.44 -3.32
C LEU A 9 8.84 -3.90 -3.43
N PHE A 10 9.64 -4.38 -2.47
CA PHE A 10 10.28 -5.71 -2.53
C PHE A 10 9.30 -6.89 -2.34
N ARG A 11 8.11 -6.68 -1.77
CA ARG A 11 7.17 -7.78 -1.48
C ARG A 11 6.19 -8.09 -2.62
N LEU A 12 5.88 -7.12 -3.50
CA LEU A 12 5.01 -7.36 -4.66
C LEU A 12 5.72 -8.14 -5.78
N GLN A 13 7.05 -8.07 -5.87
CA GLN A 13 7.84 -8.84 -6.85
C GLN A 13 7.83 -10.36 -6.60
N ARG A 14 7.65 -10.83 -5.35
CA ARG A 14 7.70 -12.28 -5.06
C ARG A 14 6.41 -13.04 -5.42
N TYR A 15 5.26 -12.38 -5.47
CA TYR A 15 3.98 -13.07 -5.70
C TYR A 15 3.70 -13.37 -7.18
N LEU A 16 4.20 -12.54 -8.10
CA LEU A 16 3.96 -12.71 -9.55
C LEU A 16 5.00 -13.63 -10.24
N LEU A 17 6.19 -13.80 -9.66
CA LEU A 17 7.24 -14.66 -10.23
C LEU A 17 7.13 -16.14 -9.88
N SER A 18 6.23 -16.54 -8.96
CA SER A 18 6.10 -17.96 -8.55
C SER A 18 5.14 -18.79 -9.41
N HIS A 19 4.40 -18.19 -10.35
CA HIS A 19 3.35 -18.89 -11.11
C HIS A 19 3.69 -19.19 -12.58
N PHE A 20 4.85 -18.78 -13.09
CA PHE A 20 5.23 -18.99 -14.50
C PHE A 20 6.46 -19.90 -14.72
N TYR A 21 7.06 -20.44 -13.65
CA TYR A 21 8.22 -21.34 -13.72
C TYR A 21 7.81 -22.82 -13.69
N PHE A 22 6.90 -23.27 -14.57
CA PHE A 22 6.72 -24.71 -14.78
C PHE A 22 6.13 -25.07 -16.16
N ALA A 23 6.82 -24.69 -17.23
CA ALA A 23 6.54 -25.25 -18.57
C ALA A 23 7.78 -25.14 -19.48
N SER A 24 8.80 -25.97 -19.26
CA SER A 24 9.71 -26.34 -20.35
C SER A 24 10.41 -27.66 -20.05
N SER A 25 9.96 -28.71 -20.73
CA SER A 25 10.56 -30.04 -20.77
C SER A 25 11.46 -30.15 -22.00
N ASN A 26 12.70 -29.68 -21.90
CA ASN A 26 13.74 -30.05 -22.87
C ASN A 26 15.13 -30.01 -22.21
N PRO A 27 15.79 -31.17 -22.00
CA PRO A 27 17.17 -31.21 -21.54
C PRO A 27 18.09 -31.03 -22.76
N LEU A 28 19.17 -30.26 -22.58
CA LEU A 28 20.22 -29.94 -23.57
C LEU A 28 20.02 -28.62 -24.32
N ASN A 29 20.28 -27.51 -23.61
CA ASN A 29 21.22 -26.54 -24.16
C ASN A 29 21.97 -25.81 -23.04
N ILE A 30 23.27 -26.03 -23.04
CA ILE A 30 24.26 -25.44 -22.13
C ILE A 30 24.53 -24.01 -22.61
N LEU A 31 23.99 -23.02 -21.91
CA LEU A 31 24.57 -21.68 -21.78
C LEU A 31 23.82 -20.94 -20.66
N ILE A 32 24.37 -20.91 -19.44
CA ILE A 32 23.89 -19.99 -18.40
C ILE A 32 25.08 -19.12 -17.96
N TRP A 33 25.35 -18.12 -18.81
CA TRP A 33 25.86 -16.83 -18.35
C TRP A 33 24.93 -16.32 -17.22
N PRO A 34 25.42 -15.69 -16.14
CA PRO A 34 24.60 -15.37 -14.99
C PRO A 34 23.35 -14.64 -15.48
N ILE A 35 22.19 -15.26 -15.28
CA ILE A 35 20.91 -14.59 -15.49
C ILE A 35 21.03 -13.34 -14.61
N PRO A 36 21.08 -12.11 -15.18
CA PRO A 36 20.99 -10.95 -14.35
C PRO A 36 19.67 -11.13 -13.63
N VAL A 37 19.70 -11.19 -12.31
CA VAL A 37 18.51 -10.92 -11.52
C VAL A 37 18.14 -9.51 -11.96
N ILE A 38 17.27 -9.42 -12.97
CA ILE A 38 16.79 -8.14 -13.49
C ILE A 38 16.07 -7.58 -12.28
N GLU A 39 16.71 -6.66 -11.58
CA GLU A 39 16.02 -5.76 -10.67
C GLU A 39 15.04 -5.01 -11.57
N ILE A 40 13.81 -5.52 -11.69
CA ILE A 40 12.75 -4.87 -12.45
C ILE A 40 12.37 -3.63 -11.64
N TYR A 41 13.09 -2.54 -11.86
CA TYR A 41 12.72 -1.23 -11.35
C TYR A 41 11.49 -0.77 -12.12
N TRP A 42 10.34 -0.91 -11.49
CA TRP A 42 9.10 -0.36 -12.00
C TRP A 42 9.23 1.16 -12.14
N ASN A 43 9.00 1.69 -13.34
CA ASN A 43 8.87 3.13 -13.52
C ASN A 43 7.43 3.58 -13.20
N LEU A 44 7.24 4.88 -13.00
CA LEU A 44 5.94 5.45 -12.64
C LEU A 44 4.84 5.08 -13.65
N PHE A 45 5.14 5.03 -14.95
CA PHE A 45 4.18 4.65 -15.97
C PHE A 45 3.71 3.20 -15.77
N GLN A 46 4.65 2.26 -15.62
CA GLN A 46 4.31 0.84 -15.42
C GLN A 46 3.51 0.59 -14.13
N VAL A 47 3.83 1.29 -13.04
CA VAL A 47 3.05 1.19 -11.79
C VAL A 47 1.62 1.70 -11.98
N ARG A 48 1.43 2.77 -12.75
CA ARG A 48 0.10 3.33 -13.02
C ARG A 48 -0.73 2.40 -13.90
N GLU A 49 -0.15 1.84 -14.96
CA GLU A 49 -0.85 0.91 -15.85
C GLU A 49 -1.36 -0.29 -15.05
N LEU A 50 -0.49 -0.93 -14.27
CA LEU A 50 -0.88 -2.05 -13.40
C LEU A 50 -1.97 -1.66 -12.40
N LEU A 51 -1.90 -0.45 -11.83
CA LEU A 51 -2.92 0.02 -10.92
C LEU A 51 -4.28 0.21 -11.63
N PHE A 52 -4.28 0.80 -12.83
CA PHE A 52 -5.49 1.01 -13.63
C PHE A 52 -6.09 -0.27 -14.21
N GLU A 53 -5.34 -1.36 -14.29
CA GLU A 53 -5.90 -2.70 -14.56
C GLU A 53 -6.74 -3.22 -13.38
N MET A 54 -6.49 -2.75 -12.16
CA MET A 54 -7.16 -3.21 -10.94
C MET A 54 -8.24 -2.25 -10.43
N ILE A 55 -8.14 -0.95 -10.73
CA ILE A 55 -9.05 0.08 -10.23
C ILE A 55 -9.65 0.89 -11.37
N ASN A 56 -10.91 1.28 -11.22
CA ASN A 56 -11.61 2.19 -12.11
C ASN A 56 -12.21 3.36 -11.33
N SER A 57 -12.90 4.28 -12.00
CA SER A 57 -13.53 5.45 -11.38
C SER A 57 -14.55 5.11 -10.28
N GLU A 58 -15.18 3.94 -10.33
CA GLU A 58 -16.18 3.50 -9.34
C GLU A 58 -15.55 2.78 -8.13
N THR A 59 -14.28 2.40 -8.24
CA THR A 59 -13.58 1.68 -7.18
C THR A 59 -13.37 2.59 -5.97
N ILE A 60 -13.71 2.14 -4.77
CA ILE A 60 -13.46 2.91 -3.54
C ILE A 60 -12.05 2.60 -3.04
N LEU A 61 -11.17 3.59 -3.05
CA LEU A 61 -9.83 3.45 -2.48
C LEU A 61 -9.87 3.70 -0.97
N ILE A 62 -9.34 2.76 -0.20
CA ILE A 62 -9.27 2.85 1.26
C ILE A 62 -7.81 2.89 1.69
N GLY A 63 -7.47 3.84 2.55
CA GLY A 63 -6.10 3.97 3.04
C GLY A 63 -5.94 5.02 4.14
N HIS A 64 -4.69 5.41 4.40
CA HIS A 64 -4.36 6.38 5.43
C HIS A 64 -3.41 7.45 4.88
N ALA A 65 -3.87 8.69 4.87
CA ALA A 65 -3.14 9.84 4.30
C ALA A 65 -2.77 9.63 2.81
N LEU A 66 -3.71 9.08 2.03
CA LEU A 66 -3.54 8.70 0.62
C LEU A 66 -3.19 9.89 -0.29
N GLU A 67 -3.43 11.12 0.17
CA GLU A 67 -3.02 12.34 -0.53
C GLU A 67 -1.56 12.30 -0.99
N ASN A 68 -0.65 11.81 -0.14
CA ASN A 68 0.77 11.74 -0.48
C ASN A 68 1.06 10.65 -1.52
N ASP A 69 0.43 9.48 -1.38
CA ASP A 69 0.60 8.35 -2.30
C ASP A 69 0.06 8.71 -3.70
N LEU A 70 -1.14 9.28 -3.78
CA LEU A 70 -1.76 9.69 -5.03
C LEU A 70 -0.99 10.84 -5.72
N LYS A 71 -0.44 11.79 -4.95
CA LYS A 71 0.46 12.81 -5.48
C LYS A 71 1.74 12.20 -6.05
N ALA A 72 2.34 11.24 -5.37
CA ALA A 72 3.52 10.52 -5.85
C ALA A 72 3.22 9.73 -7.14
N LEU A 73 2.02 9.15 -7.22
CA LEU A 73 1.53 8.43 -8.41
C LEU A 73 1.01 9.33 -9.53
N ARG A 74 0.79 10.64 -9.26
CA ARG A 74 0.15 11.60 -10.18
C ARG A 74 -1.22 11.11 -10.68
N ILE A 75 -2.02 10.60 -9.73
CA ILE A 75 -3.38 10.11 -9.96
C ILE A 75 -4.35 11.01 -9.19
N VAL A 76 -5.48 11.32 -9.83
CA VAL A 76 -6.65 11.91 -9.19
C VAL A 76 -7.73 10.83 -9.17
N HIS A 77 -8.33 10.62 -7.99
CA HIS A 77 -9.38 9.64 -7.78
C HIS A 77 -10.39 10.20 -6.78
N ASP A 78 -11.67 10.20 -7.12
CA ASP A 78 -12.68 10.90 -6.31
C ASP A 78 -13.29 10.01 -5.22
N ASN A 79 -13.33 8.69 -5.45
CA ASN A 79 -13.94 7.72 -4.55
C ASN A 79 -12.92 7.20 -3.53
N ILE A 80 -12.64 8.00 -2.50
CA ILE A 80 -11.64 7.70 -1.48
C ILE A 80 -12.23 7.73 -0.07
N ILE A 81 -11.92 6.72 0.74
CA ILE A 81 -12.07 6.74 2.19
C ILE A 81 -10.69 6.82 2.84
N ASP A 82 -10.32 8.03 3.28
CA ASP A 82 -9.07 8.27 3.99
C ASP A 82 -9.27 8.23 5.51
N THR A 83 -8.70 7.20 6.15
CA THR A 83 -8.81 7.00 7.60
C THR A 83 -8.17 8.13 8.42
N SER A 84 -7.18 8.86 7.88
CA SER A 84 -6.57 10.01 8.55
C SER A 84 -7.53 11.19 8.68
N VAL A 85 -8.48 11.30 7.75
CA VAL A 85 -9.55 12.31 7.76
C VAL A 85 -10.75 11.80 8.55
N LEU A 86 -11.16 10.56 8.31
CA LEU A 86 -12.29 9.91 8.99
C LEU A 86 -12.15 9.94 10.51
N PHE A 87 -10.93 9.69 11.01
CA PHE A 87 -10.64 9.70 12.46
C PHE A 87 -9.89 10.97 12.90
N SER A 88 -9.99 12.06 12.13
CA SER A 88 -9.42 13.34 12.53
C SER A 88 -10.11 13.87 13.79
N ARG A 89 -9.34 14.47 14.69
CA ARG A 89 -9.89 15.13 15.89
C ARG A 89 -9.91 16.63 15.68
N SER A 90 -11.04 17.27 15.99
CA SER A 90 -11.11 18.71 16.11
C SER A 90 -10.58 19.14 17.48
N SER A 91 -9.72 20.14 17.50
CA SER A 91 -9.35 20.87 18.74
C SER A 91 -10.47 21.82 19.17
N ALA A 92 -10.35 22.33 20.40
CA ALA A 92 -11.25 23.36 20.94
C ALA A 92 -11.25 24.62 20.07
N GLU A 93 -10.14 24.91 19.37
CA GLU A 93 -9.97 26.03 18.44
C GLU A 93 -10.38 25.69 16.99
N GLY A 94 -11.02 24.54 16.77
CA GLY A 94 -11.55 24.12 15.46
C GLY A 94 -10.52 23.55 14.48
N ARG A 95 -9.23 23.47 14.85
CA ARG A 95 -8.20 22.85 14.00
C ARG A 95 -8.35 21.33 14.00
N ARG A 96 -8.34 20.72 12.81
CA ARG A 96 -8.36 19.26 12.66
C ARG A 96 -6.94 18.70 12.66
N PHE A 97 -6.69 17.72 13.52
CA PHE A 97 -5.44 17.00 13.60
C PHE A 97 -5.61 15.59 13.05
N LYS A 98 -4.81 15.24 12.04
CA LYS A 98 -4.68 13.87 11.53
C LYS A 98 -3.91 13.04 12.55
N ARG A 99 -4.44 11.88 12.91
CA ARG A 99 -3.77 10.93 13.81
C ARG A 99 -2.95 9.93 13.00
N SER A 100 -1.87 9.40 13.56
CA SER A 100 -1.10 8.35 12.89
C SER A 100 -1.88 7.04 12.82
N LEU A 101 -1.68 6.27 11.74
CA LEU A 101 -2.27 4.95 11.58
C LEU A 101 -1.96 4.03 12.77
N LYS A 102 -0.71 4.05 13.26
CA LYS A 102 -0.29 3.27 14.43
C LYS A 102 -1.10 3.61 15.69
N SER A 103 -1.32 4.90 15.95
CA SER A 103 -2.13 5.32 17.11
C SER A 103 -3.59 4.89 16.95
N LEU A 104 -4.15 4.99 15.75
CA LEU A 104 -5.52 4.56 15.47
C LEU A 104 -5.70 3.05 15.57
N ALA A 105 -4.75 2.28 15.03
CA ALA A 105 -4.76 0.81 15.11
C ALA A 105 -4.72 0.35 16.57
N ARG A 106 -3.85 0.93 17.39
CA ARG A 106 -3.78 0.62 18.81
C ARG A 106 -5.07 0.98 19.56
N GLU A 107 -5.60 2.20 19.37
CA GLU A 107 -6.79 2.62 20.12
C GLU A 107 -8.08 1.94 19.67
N LYS A 108 -8.29 1.80 18.36
CA LYS A 108 -9.60 1.39 17.81
C LYS A 108 -9.69 -0.11 17.52
N LEU A 109 -8.55 -0.76 17.28
CA LEU A 109 -8.47 -2.17 16.87
C LEU A 109 -7.69 -3.03 17.86
N ASP A 110 -7.11 -2.45 18.92
CA ASP A 110 -6.20 -3.13 19.86
C ASP A 110 -5.07 -3.88 19.14
N MET A 111 -4.52 -3.25 18.10
CA MET A 111 -3.55 -3.85 17.19
C MET A 111 -2.26 -3.02 17.16
N GLU A 112 -1.13 -3.68 17.43
CA GLU A 112 0.20 -3.11 17.20
C GLU A 112 0.62 -3.33 15.75
N ILE A 113 1.04 -2.26 15.09
CA ILE A 113 1.60 -2.28 13.72
C ILE A 113 2.89 -1.48 13.70
N GLN A 114 3.71 -1.67 12.64
CA GLN A 114 4.96 -0.93 12.45
C GLN A 114 5.88 -1.05 13.69
N SER A 115 6.01 -2.27 14.20
CA SER A 115 6.78 -2.56 15.42
C SER A 115 8.25 -2.90 15.11
N GLU A 116 8.55 -3.23 13.86
CA GLU A 116 9.91 -3.59 13.42
C GLU A 116 10.75 -2.36 13.06
N ALA A 117 12.05 -2.41 13.38
CA ALA A 117 13.00 -1.35 13.05
C ALA A 117 13.34 -1.27 11.54
N GLY A 118 12.96 -2.28 10.75
CA GLY A 118 13.29 -2.41 9.32
C GLY A 118 12.43 -1.59 8.35
N GLY A 119 11.56 -0.73 8.87
CA GLY A 119 10.56 0.00 8.08
C GLY A 119 9.19 -0.68 8.09
N HIS A 120 8.21 -0.05 7.46
CA HIS A 120 6.82 -0.48 7.55
C HIS A 120 6.47 -1.47 6.43
N ASP A 121 5.60 -2.42 6.73
CA ASP A 121 4.99 -3.30 5.73
C ASP A 121 3.74 -2.64 5.15
N SER A 122 3.73 -2.40 3.83
CA SER A 122 2.60 -1.76 3.16
C SER A 122 1.31 -2.59 3.22
N GLY A 123 1.42 -3.93 3.31
CA GLY A 123 0.27 -4.82 3.43
C GLY A 123 -0.38 -4.74 4.81
N GLU A 124 0.43 -4.72 5.87
CA GLU A 124 0.00 -4.46 7.25
C GLU A 124 -0.72 -3.11 7.36
N ASP A 125 -0.13 -2.06 6.79
CA ASP A 125 -0.71 -0.71 6.78
C ASP A 125 -2.07 -0.67 6.05
N ALA A 126 -2.16 -1.29 4.86
CA ALA A 126 -3.40 -1.36 4.08
C ALA A 126 -4.49 -2.15 4.83
N TRP A 127 -4.12 -3.28 5.44
CA TRP A 127 -5.04 -4.09 6.23
C TRP A 127 -5.56 -3.35 7.47
N ALA A 128 -4.69 -2.64 8.18
CA ALA A 128 -5.07 -1.82 9.31
C ALA A 128 -6.05 -0.69 8.92
N ALA A 129 -5.79 0.00 7.82
CA ALA A 129 -6.69 1.03 7.30
C ALA A 129 -8.08 0.47 6.95
N MET A 130 -8.13 -0.68 6.27
CA MET A 130 -9.39 -1.37 5.97
C MET A 130 -10.17 -1.74 7.25
N ARG A 131 -9.50 -2.34 8.24
CA ARG A 131 -10.13 -2.70 9.52
C ARG A 131 -10.68 -1.50 10.27
N LEU A 132 -10.00 -0.35 10.21
CA LEU A 132 -10.50 0.90 10.80
C LEU A 132 -11.82 1.35 10.16
N VAL A 133 -11.92 1.31 8.83
CA VAL A 133 -13.18 1.64 8.12
C VAL A 133 -14.29 0.66 8.50
N LEU A 134 -14.02 -0.65 8.50
CA LEU A 134 -15.00 -1.66 8.90
C LEU A 134 -15.47 -1.46 10.35
N ARG A 135 -14.57 -1.05 11.26
CA ARG A 135 -14.91 -0.71 12.64
C ARG A 135 -15.81 0.53 12.71
N ALA A 136 -15.53 1.56 11.91
CA ALA A 136 -16.37 2.76 11.83
C ALA A 136 -17.77 2.44 11.31
N LEU A 137 -17.92 1.55 10.32
CA LEU A 137 -19.23 1.15 9.79
C LEU A 137 -20.07 0.35 10.80
N LYS A 138 -19.42 -0.46 11.65
CA LYS A 138 -20.09 -1.27 12.68
C LYS A 138 -20.48 -0.49 13.92
N SER A 139 -19.93 0.71 14.10
CA SER A 139 -20.20 1.55 15.27
C SER A 139 -21.08 2.69 14.80
N PRO A 140 -22.23 3.00 15.44
CA PRO A 140 -22.94 4.23 15.11
C PRO A 140 -21.96 5.39 15.29
N LEU A 141 -21.88 6.25 14.28
CA LEU A 141 -21.14 7.51 14.39
C LEU A 141 -21.67 8.26 15.62
N PRO A 142 -20.80 8.87 16.45
CA PRO A 142 -21.23 9.66 17.59
C PRO A 142 -22.12 10.84 17.17
#